data_AF-A0A147K538-F1
#
_entry.id   AF-A0A147K538-F1
#
_cell.length_a   1.000
_cell.length_b   1.000
_cell.length_c   1.000
_cell.angle_alpha   90.00
_cell.angle_beta   90.00
_cell.angle_gamma   90.00
#
_symmetry.space_group_name_H-M   'P 1'
#
loop_
_entity.id
_entity.type
_entity.pdbx_description
1 polymer ?
#
loop_
_entity_poly.entity_id
_entity_poly.type
_entity_poly.pdbx_seq_one_letter_code
_entity_poly.pdbx_strand_id
1 'polypeptide(L)'
;METFQIPINENVKKDIYRSIQNGLSDMEDFSLREKLTFQNGFPQLKWAYIFTRLFHGLHIENGEVLRGKRGPWPLVMIYDEATSYLYVVIEKEKF
;
A
#
# COMPACT_ATOMS: atom_id res chain seq x y z
N MET A 1 30.99 2.69 4.57
CA MET A 1 29.63 2.55 4.01
C MET A 1 28.72 3.47 4.81
N GLU A 2 28.30 4.58 4.22
CA GLU A 2 27.29 5.43 4.85
C GLU A 2 25.97 4.64 4.92
N THR A 3 25.44 4.51 6.13
CA THR A 3 24.14 3.86 6.35
C THR A 3 23.08 4.83 5.85
N PHE A 4 22.56 4.59 4.64
CA PHE A 4 21.41 5.34 4.13
C PHE A 4 20.22 5.10 5.08
N GLN A 5 19.91 6.08 5.93
CA GLN A 5 18.69 6.07 6.71
C GLN A 5 17.53 6.44 5.79
N ILE A 6 16.56 5.54 5.66
CA ILE A 6 15.31 5.81 4.95
C ILE A 6 14.56 6.87 5.77
N PRO A 7 14.31 8.07 5.24
CA PRO A 7 13.81 9.19 6.03
C PRO A 7 12.28 9.13 6.16
N ILE A 8 11.78 8.02 6.70
CA ILE A 8 10.37 7.88 7.01
C ILE A 8 10.21 7.64 8.51
N ASN A 9 9.36 8.47 9.13
CA ASN A 9 9.09 8.42 10.57
C ASN A 9 8.53 7.05 10.97
N GLU A 10 8.98 6.51 12.11
CA GLU A 10 8.51 5.22 12.65
C GLU A 10 6.99 5.17 12.88
N ASN A 11 6.36 6.28 13.26
CA ASN A 11 4.91 6.34 13.40
C ASN A 11 4.21 6.19 12.04
N VAL A 12 4.73 6.86 11.01
CA VAL A 12 4.24 6.73 9.63
C VAL A 12 4.40 5.29 9.14
N LYS A 13 5.53 4.63 9.44
CA LYS A 13 5.73 3.20 9.12
C LYS A 13 4.65 2.31 9.77
N LYS A 14 4.33 2.55 11.04
CA LYS A 14 3.29 1.80 11.76
C LYS A 14 1.91 2.02 11.15
N ASP A 15 1.60 3.25 10.75
CA ASP A 15 0.31 3.59 10.13
C ASP A 15 0.19 2.99 8.72
N ILE A 16 1.28 2.99 7.94
CA ILE A 16 1.36 2.27 6.67
C ILE A 16 1.10 0.78 6.88
N TYR A 17 1.81 0.16 7.83
CA TYR A 17 1.67 -1.27 8.11
C TYR A 17 0.23 -1.62 8.53
N ARG A 18 -0.36 -0.85 9.44
CA ARG A 18 -1.74 -1.04 9.88
C ARG A 18 -2.74 -0.88 8.73
N SER A 19 -2.55 0.12 7.88
CA SER A 19 -3.41 0.35 6.71
C SER A 19 -3.33 -0.81 5.72
N ILE A 20 -2.14 -1.37 5.49
CA ILE A 20 -1.95 -2.57 4.66
C ILE A 20 -2.71 -3.77 5.27
N GLN A 21 -2.53 -4.04 6.56
CA GLN A 21 -3.20 -5.16 7.24
C GLN A 21 -4.73 -5.03 7.17
N ASN A 22 -5.26 -3.84 7.41
CA ASN A 22 -6.70 -3.57 7.30
C ASN A 22 -7.20 -3.77 5.87
N GLY A 23 -6.43 -3.36 4.86
CA GLY A 23 -6.82 -3.55 3.46
C GLY A 23 -6.82 -5.02 3.05
N LEU A 24 -5.88 -5.82 3.55
CA LEU A 24 -5.87 -7.26 3.35
C LEU A 24 -7.09 -7.92 4.01
N SER A 25 -7.39 -7.56 5.26
CA SER A 25 -8.54 -8.09 5.99
C SER A 25 -9.87 -7.76 5.31
N ASP A 26 -10.05 -6.51 4.85
CA ASP A 26 -11.28 -6.13 4.13
C ASP A 26 -11.49 -6.92 2.84
N MET A 27 -10.39 -7.21 2.14
CA MET A 27 -10.42 -7.96 0.89
C MET A 27 -10.77 -9.43 1.14
N GLU A 28 -10.25 -10.02 2.21
CA GLU A 28 -10.62 -11.37 2.67
C GLU A 28 -12.11 -11.43 3.05
N ASP A 29 -12.59 -10.47 3.85
CA ASP A 29 -14.00 -10.36 4.24
C ASP A 29 -14.91 -10.24 3.01
N PHE A 30 -14.54 -9.40 2.04
CA PHE A 30 -15.27 -9.27 0.79
C PHE A 30 -15.29 -10.58 -0.01
N SER A 31 -14.14 -11.25 -0.12
CA SER A 31 -14.01 -12.50 -0.88
C SER A 31 -14.86 -13.62 -0.27
N LEU A 32 -14.93 -13.68 1.06
CA LEU A 32 -15.78 -14.63 1.79
C LEU A 32 -17.27 -14.34 1.60
N ARG A 33 -17.68 -13.06 1.68
CA ARG A 33 -19.08 -12.65 1.49
C ARG A 33 -19.58 -12.95 0.08
N GLU A 34 -18.80 -12.58 -0.93
CA GLU A 34 -19.17 -12.73 -2.34
C GLU A 34 -18.91 -14.14 -2.90
N LYS A 35 -18.37 -15.06 -2.08
CA LYS A 35 -18.05 -16.44 -2.46
C LYS A 35 -17.26 -16.53 -3.77
N LEU A 36 -16.27 -15.66 -3.93
CA LEU A 36 -15.50 -15.56 -5.16
C LEU A 36 -14.75 -16.87 -5.44
N THR A 37 -15.11 -17.55 -6.51
CA THR A 37 -14.48 -18.81 -6.95
C THR A 37 -13.27 -18.61 -7.83
N PHE A 38 -13.09 -17.42 -8.43
CA PHE A 38 -11.99 -17.11 -9.35
C PHE A 38 -10.93 -16.21 -8.70
N GLN A 39 -9.71 -16.74 -8.58
CA GLN A 39 -8.58 -16.04 -7.94
C GLN A 39 -7.80 -15.10 -8.89
N ASN A 40 -8.05 -15.15 -10.20
CA ASN A 40 -7.24 -14.39 -11.19
C ASN A 40 -7.33 -12.85 -11.03
N GLY A 41 -8.41 -12.33 -10.45
CA GLY A 41 -8.57 -10.89 -10.14
C GLY A 41 -8.06 -10.47 -8.75
N PHE A 42 -7.70 -11.43 -7.89
CA PHE A 42 -7.34 -11.18 -6.49
C PHE A 42 -6.14 -10.23 -6.34
N PRO A 43 -5.09 -10.30 -7.18
CA PRO A 43 -3.97 -9.37 -7.05
C PRO A 43 -4.40 -7.91 -7.25
N GLN A 44 -5.24 -7.62 -8.25
CA GLN A 44 -5.71 -6.26 -8.53
C GLN A 44 -6.64 -5.77 -7.43
N LEU A 45 -7.55 -6.63 -6.97
CA LEU A 45 -8.47 -6.34 -5.88
C LEU A 45 -7.72 -6.08 -4.57
N LYS A 46 -6.75 -6.92 -4.23
CA LYS A 46 -5.87 -6.77 -3.06
C LYS A 46 -5.22 -5.38 -3.04
N TRP A 47 -4.58 -4.98 -4.14
CA TRP A 47 -3.93 -3.68 -4.23
C TRP A 47 -4.92 -2.50 -4.21
N ALA A 48 -6.15 -2.69 -4.71
CA ALA A 48 -7.20 -1.68 -4.61
C ALA A 48 -7.64 -1.43 -3.16
N TYR A 49 -7.80 -2.48 -2.36
CA TYR A 49 -8.12 -2.35 -0.93
C TYR A 49 -6.97 -1.74 -0.13
N ILE A 50 -5.73 -2.19 -0.38
CA ILE A 50 -4.54 -1.61 0.26
C ILE A 50 -4.43 -0.11 -0.06
N PHE A 51 -4.58 0.28 -1.33
CA PHE A 51 -4.60 1.70 -1.70
C PHE A 51 -5.70 2.46 -0.95
N THR A 52 -6.92 1.91 -0.91
CA THR A 52 -8.06 2.61 -0.30
C THR A 52 -7.80 2.87 1.18
N ARG A 53 -7.26 1.89 1.91
CA ARG A 53 -6.90 2.08 3.31
C ARG A 53 -5.75 3.04 3.52
N LEU A 54 -4.72 3.02 2.67
CA LEU A 54 -3.63 3.98 2.75
C LEU A 54 -4.12 5.41 2.43
N PHE A 55 -4.91 5.59 1.37
CA PHE A 55 -5.41 6.88 0.94
C PHE A 55 -6.29 7.57 1.99
N HIS A 56 -7.11 6.79 2.73
CA HIS A 56 -7.97 7.34 3.77
C HIS A 56 -7.37 7.32 5.18
N GLY A 57 -6.43 6.40 5.45
CA GLY A 57 -5.91 6.13 6.79
C GLY A 57 -4.53 6.73 7.07
N LEU A 58 -3.78 7.10 6.03
CA LEU A 58 -2.44 7.66 6.17
C LEU A 58 -2.51 9.18 6.11
N HIS A 59 -2.03 9.84 7.17
CA HIS A 59 -1.83 11.27 7.20
C HIS A 59 -0.34 11.56 7.05
N ILE A 60 0.04 12.17 5.94
CA ILE A 60 1.39 12.68 5.71
C ILE A 60 1.27 14.17 5.52
N GLU A 61 2.04 14.93 6.28
CA GLU A 61 2.06 16.38 6.16
C GLU A 61 2.52 16.78 4.76
N ASN A 62 1.64 17.46 4.02
CA ASN A 62 1.83 17.83 2.62
C ASN A 62 2.15 16.64 1.69
N GLY A 63 1.86 15.40 2.11
CA GLY A 63 2.08 14.21 1.29
C GLY A 63 0.79 13.67 0.69
N GLU A 64 0.95 12.72 -0.22
CA GLU A 64 -0.19 12.04 -0.85
C GLU A 64 0.06 10.56 -1.14
N VAL A 65 -1.03 9.80 -1.14
CA VAL A 65 -1.03 8.40 -1.57
C VAL A 65 -1.47 8.34 -3.03
N LEU A 66 -0.60 7.80 -3.87
CA LEU A 66 -0.74 7.77 -5.32
C LEU A 66 -0.94 6.35 -5.83
N ARG A 67 -1.70 6.21 -6.93
CA ARG A 67 -1.72 4.98 -7.73
C ARG A 67 -0.74 5.10 -8.88
N GLY A 68 0.18 4.15 -8.95
CA GLY A 68 1.06 3.95 -10.09
C GLY A 68 0.72 2.67 -10.85
N LYS A 69 1.35 2.49 -12.00
CA LYS A 69 1.32 1.23 -12.73
C LYS A 69 2.69 0.94 -13.34
N ARG A 70 3.10 -0.32 -13.31
CA ARG A 70 4.25 -0.84 -14.07
C ARG A 70 3.75 -1.97 -14.97
N GLY A 71 3.40 -1.64 -16.21
CA GLY A 71 2.70 -2.59 -17.10
C GLY A 71 1.35 -3.01 -16.49
N PRO A 72 1.05 -4.32 -16.36
CA PRO A 72 -0.19 -4.80 -15.76
C PRO A 72 -0.21 -4.74 -14.22
N TRP A 73 0.90 -4.37 -13.59
CA TRP A 73 1.06 -4.41 -12.13
C TRP A 73 0.66 -3.06 -11.51
N PRO A 74 -0.38 -3.00 -10.67
CA PRO A 74 -0.70 -1.80 -9.91
C PRO A 74 0.36 -1.56 -8.84
N LEU A 75 0.72 -0.29 -8.63
CA LEU A 75 1.62 0.14 -7.57
C LEU A 75 0.89 1.10 -6.65
N VAL A 76 1.10 0.95 -5.34
CA VAL A 76 0.71 1.94 -4.35
C VAL A 76 1.96 2.71 -3.97
N MET A 77 1.92 4.01 -4.19
CA MET A 77 3.04 4.92 -3.95
C MET A 77 2.63 5.93 -2.89
N ILE A 78 3.61 6.40 -2.13
CA ILE A 78 3.42 7.35 -1.04
C ILE A 78 4.45 8.44 -1.26
N TYR A 79 3.99 9.63 -1.58
CA TYR A 79 4.86 10.81 -1.72
C TYR A 79 4.85 11.57 -0.39
N ASP A 80 6.04 11.79 0.15
CA ASP A 80 6.28 12.63 1.32
C ASP A 80 6.97 13.91 0.86
N GLU A 81 6.23 15.02 0.81
CA GLU A 81 6.76 16.30 0.35
C GLU A 81 7.81 16.86 1.31
N ALA A 82 7.66 16.63 2.62
CA ALA A 82 8.59 17.14 3.64
C ALA A 82 10.02 16.61 3.44
N THR A 83 10.14 15.35 3.02
CA THR A 83 11.43 14.72 2.74
C THR A 83 11.75 14.66 1.24
N SER A 84 10.77 14.93 0.38
CA SER A 84 10.83 14.74 -1.07
C SER A 84 11.13 13.30 -1.51
N TYR A 85 10.69 12.31 -0.72
CA TYR A 85 10.83 10.90 -1.05
C TYR A 85 9.53 10.30 -1.60
N LEU A 86 9.71 9.39 -2.56
CA LEU A 86 8.64 8.55 -3.08
C LEU A 86 8.86 7.11 -2.61
N TYR A 87 7.95 6.62 -1.79
CA TYR A 87 7.95 5.23 -1.33
C TYR A 87 7.01 4.40 -2.18
N VAL A 88 7.37 3.13 -2.40
CA VAL A 88 6.52 2.18 -3.13
C VAL A 88 6.26 0.99 -2.23
N VAL A 89 4.99 0.62 -2.09
CA VAL A 89 4.60 -0.59 -1.37
C VAL A 89 4.78 -1.78 -2.31
N ILE A 90 5.62 -2.74 -1.91
CA ILE A 90 5.89 -3.97 -2.66
C ILE A 90 5.71 -5.20 -1.75
N GLU A 91 5.29 -6.31 -2.35
CA GLU A 91 5.23 -7.60 -1.68
C GLU A 91 6.56 -8.34 -1.89
N LYS A 92 7.26 -8.67 -0.81
CA LYS A 92 8.63 -9.20 -0.85
C LYS A 92 8.72 -10.60 -1.50
N GLU A 93 7.68 -11.42 -1.42
CA GLU A 93 7.71 -12.82 -1.87
C GLU A 93 7.32 -13.04 -3.35
N LYS A 94 7.38 -12.00 -4.19
CA LYS A 94 7.07 -12.13 -5.63
C LYS A 94 8.20 -11.74 -6.60
N PHE A 95 9.42 -11.57 -6.08
CA PHE A 95 10.64 -11.33 -6.87
C PHE A 95 11.73 -12.34 -6.53
#